data_AF-A0A7Y3NNY5-F1
#
_entry.id   AF-A0A7Y3NNY5-F1
#
_cell.length_a   1.000
_cell.length_b   1.000
_cell.length_c   1.000
_cell.angle_alpha   90.00
_cell.angle_beta   90.00
_cell.angle_gamma   90.00
#
_symmetry.space_group_name_H-M   'P 1'
#
loop_
_entity.id
_entity.type
_entity.pdbx_description
1 polymer ?
#
loop_
_entity_poly.entity_id
_entity_poly.type
_entity_poly.pdbx_seq_one_letter_code
_entity_poly.pdbx_strand_id
1 'polypeptide(L)'
;MARKTFFSFRYKKDNWRAGIVRNSWVTKDKEKVAAGFFDSAEWEKVKKETDSAIEKWIDEQLKGTSVTVVLIGTDTAGKKWINYEITSSCKKGNGLLGIHIHQLKDKDQKTGLHRLVWKVV
;
A
#
# COMPACT_ATOMS: atom_id res chain seq x y z
N MET A 1 7.31 10.22 20.27
CA MET A 1 6.06 10.23 19.48
C MET A 1 6.18 9.16 18.40
N ALA A 2 5.26 8.19 18.37
CA ALA A 2 5.33 7.08 17.44
C ALA A 2 5.04 7.55 16.00
N ARG A 3 5.96 7.28 15.07
CA ARG A 3 5.76 7.58 13.65
C ARG A 3 4.84 6.53 13.05
N LYS A 4 3.71 6.95 12.49
CA LYS A 4 2.79 6.05 11.78
C LYS A 4 3.18 5.96 10.31
N THR A 5 3.18 4.73 9.80
CA THR A 5 3.52 4.42 8.42
C THR A 5 2.27 3.94 7.69
N PHE A 6 1.96 4.54 6.55
CA PHE A 6 0.88 4.14 5.66
C PHE A 6 1.40 3.13 4.64
N PHE A 7 0.78 1.97 4.51
CA PHE A 7 1.15 0.98 3.48
C PHE A 7 0.14 0.99 2.34
N SER A 8 0.61 1.33 1.15
CA SER A 8 -0.13 1.25 -0.12
C SER A 8 0.26 -0.03 -0.84
N PHE A 9 -0.72 -0.89 -1.14
CA PHE A 9 -0.47 -2.11 -1.91
C PHE A 9 -1.73 -2.60 -2.60
N ARG A 10 -1.56 -3.46 -3.60
CA ARG A 10 -2.70 -4.03 -4.30
C ARG A 10 -3.30 -5.21 -3.51
N TYR A 11 -4.50 -5.01 -3.01
CA TYR A 11 -5.17 -6.00 -2.17
C TYR A 11 -5.32 -7.40 -2.82
N LYS A 12 -5.95 -7.49 -4.00
CA LYS A 12 -6.35 -8.78 -4.60
C LYS A 12 -5.20 -9.78 -4.86
N LYS A 13 -3.99 -9.29 -5.16
CA LYS A 13 -2.84 -10.13 -5.55
C LYS A 13 -1.68 -10.06 -4.57
N ASP A 14 -1.56 -8.95 -3.83
CA ASP A 14 -0.39 -8.72 -2.99
C ASP A 14 -0.72 -8.74 -1.49
N ASN A 15 -1.97 -9.00 -1.08
CA ASN A 15 -2.32 -9.11 0.34
C ASN A 15 -1.50 -10.19 1.06
N TRP A 16 -1.25 -11.35 0.43
CA TRP A 16 -0.41 -12.40 1.01
C TRP A 16 1.04 -11.91 1.24
N ARG A 17 1.62 -11.27 0.21
CA ARG A 17 2.98 -10.70 0.28
C ARG A 17 3.07 -9.54 1.29
N ALA A 18 2.05 -8.69 1.33
CA ALA A 18 1.92 -7.60 2.28
C ALA A 18 1.83 -8.12 3.72
N GLY A 19 1.18 -9.28 3.93
CA GLY A 19 1.17 -10.00 5.20
C GLY A 19 2.57 -10.42 5.68
N ILE A 20 3.45 -10.84 4.77
CA ILE A 20 4.85 -11.16 5.09
C ILE A 20 5.61 -9.90 5.52
N VAL A 21 5.45 -8.79 4.77
CA VAL A 21 6.04 -7.49 5.11
C VAL A 21 5.53 -7.00 6.47
N ARG A 22 4.22 -7.16 6.72
CA ARG A 22 3.58 -6.85 8.01
C ARG A 22 4.17 -7.65 9.15
N ASN A 23 4.29 -8.97 9.02
CA ASN A 23 4.83 -9.83 10.08
C ASN A 23 6.29 -9.51 10.36
N SER A 24 7.08 -9.18 9.33
CA SER A 24 8.46 -8.71 9.50
C SER A 24 8.56 -7.32 10.14
N TRP A 25 7.54 -6.48 10.01
CA TRP A 25 7.50 -5.13 10.61
C TRP A 25 7.00 -5.15 12.06
N VAL A 26 5.93 -5.91 12.33
CA VAL A 26 5.29 -6.04 13.66
C VAL A 26 6.22 -6.68 14.68
N THR A 27 7.12 -7.55 14.24
CA THR A 27 8.08 -8.23 15.13
C THR A 27 9.18 -7.32 15.67
N LYS A 28 9.34 -6.08 15.17
CA LYS A 28 10.46 -5.20 15.56
C LYS A 28 10.14 -4.15 16.63
N ASP A 29 8.90 -3.69 16.80
CA ASP A 29 8.52 -2.81 17.91
C ASP A 29 6.98 -2.70 17.99
N LYS A 30 6.38 -3.00 19.15
CA LYS A 30 4.93 -2.91 19.39
C LYS A 30 4.38 -1.47 19.32
N GLU A 31 5.24 -0.45 19.28
CA GLU A 31 4.85 0.97 19.30
C GLU A 31 4.65 1.59 17.90
N LYS A 32 5.00 0.89 16.82
CA LYS A 32 4.86 1.41 15.44
C LYS A 32 3.49 1.05 14.87
N VAL A 33 2.52 1.94 15.08
CA VAL A 33 1.16 1.80 14.53
C VAL A 33 1.22 1.94 13.00
N ALA A 34 1.06 0.82 12.29
CA ALA A 34 0.90 0.81 10.84
C ALA A 34 -0.56 1.14 10.49
N ALA A 35 -0.75 2.17 9.66
CA ALA A 35 -2.02 2.44 8.98
C ALA A 35 -1.94 1.83 7.57
N GLY A 36 -3.07 1.42 6.97
CA GLY A 36 -3.09 0.93 5.58
C GLY A 36 -3.27 -0.58 5.37
N PHE A 37 -3.27 -1.39 6.42
CA PHE A 37 -3.59 -2.83 6.31
C PHE A 37 -5.08 -3.06 6.58
N PHE A 38 -5.91 -2.92 5.55
CA PHE A 38 -7.35 -3.20 5.65
C PHE A 38 -7.66 -4.64 5.24
N ASP A 39 -8.84 -5.14 5.63
CA ASP A 39 -9.32 -6.44 5.18
C ASP A 39 -10.01 -6.34 3.81
N SER A 40 -10.05 -7.45 3.08
CA SER A 40 -10.65 -7.57 1.74
C SER A 40 -12.08 -7.07 1.75
N ALA A 41 -12.79 -7.36 2.84
CA ALA A 41 -14.18 -7.02 3.03
C ALA A 41 -14.40 -5.50 3.19
N GLU A 42 -13.47 -4.79 3.82
CA GLU A 42 -13.57 -3.34 4.02
C GLU A 42 -13.28 -2.61 2.71
N TRP A 43 -12.26 -3.05 1.97
CA TRP A 43 -11.99 -2.54 0.63
C TRP A 43 -13.13 -2.78 -0.36
N GLU A 44 -13.73 -3.98 -0.37
CA GLU A 44 -14.87 -4.27 -1.25
C GLU A 44 -16.14 -3.49 -0.88
N LYS A 45 -16.28 -3.07 0.39
CA LYS A 45 -17.35 -2.14 0.80
C LYS A 45 -17.09 -0.73 0.29
N VAL A 46 -15.89 -0.19 0.53
CA VAL A 46 -15.48 1.15 0.09
C VAL A 46 -15.47 1.27 -1.43
N LYS A 47 -15.09 0.20 -2.14
CA LYS A 47 -15.11 0.13 -3.61
C LYS A 47 -16.53 0.14 -4.21
N LYS A 48 -17.56 -0.21 -3.44
CA LYS A 48 -18.97 -0.10 -3.86
C LYS A 48 -19.51 1.32 -3.68
N GLU A 49 -18.79 2.19 -2.99
CA GLU A 49 -19.13 3.60 -2.86
C GLU A 49 -18.66 4.40 -4.08
N THR A 50 -18.97 5.70 -4.07
CA THR A 50 -18.56 6.64 -5.12
C THR A 50 -17.06 6.93 -5.05
N ASP A 51 -16.44 7.27 -6.19
CA ASP A 51 -15.03 7.66 -6.28
C ASP A 51 -14.62 8.69 -5.21
N SER A 52 -15.47 9.69 -4.93
CA SER A 52 -15.20 10.72 -3.91
C SER A 52 -15.16 10.16 -2.48
N ALA A 53 -15.92 9.11 -2.18
CA ALA A 53 -15.88 8.45 -0.88
C ALA A 53 -14.55 7.70 -0.68
N ILE A 54 -14.07 7.05 -1.74
CA ILE A 54 -12.77 6.35 -1.74
C ILE A 54 -11.62 7.35 -1.55
N GLU A 55 -11.67 8.49 -2.24
CA GLU A 55 -10.70 9.58 -2.06
C GLU A 55 -10.65 10.10 -0.61
N LYS A 56 -11.81 10.42 -0.04
CA LYS A 56 -11.92 10.85 1.37
C LYS A 56 -11.41 9.78 2.32
N TRP A 57 -11.77 8.53 2.08
CA TRP A 57 -11.32 7.40 2.88
C TRP A 57 -9.79 7.28 2.86
N ILE A 58 -9.15 7.39 1.68
CA ILE A 58 -7.67 7.41 1.56
C ILE A 58 -7.08 8.60 2.33
N ASP A 59 -7.67 9.79 2.18
CA ASP A 59 -7.20 11.00 2.84
C ASP A 59 -7.27 10.89 4.37
N GLU A 60 -8.31 10.26 4.91
CA GLU A 60 -8.43 9.97 6.33
C GLU A 60 -7.36 9.00 6.80
N GLN A 61 -7.05 7.97 6.03
CA GLN A 61 -5.99 7.01 6.38
C GLN A 61 -4.58 7.62 6.32
N LEU A 62 -4.38 8.62 5.46
CA LEU A 62 -3.14 9.38 5.41
C LEU A 62 -3.01 10.37 6.58
N LYS A 63 -4.10 10.74 7.29
CA LYS A 63 -4.02 11.66 8.44
C LYS A 63 -3.24 11.02 9.60
N GLY A 64 -2.29 11.77 10.15
CA GLY A 64 -1.45 11.30 11.25
C GLY A 64 -0.40 10.27 10.85
N THR A 65 -0.18 10.06 9.54
CA THR A 65 0.92 9.26 9.01
C THR A 65 2.05 10.17 8.55
N SER A 66 3.30 9.73 8.74
CA SER A 66 4.48 10.53 8.36
C SER A 66 5.20 9.96 7.13
N VAL A 67 4.99 8.68 6.85
CA VAL A 67 5.66 7.96 5.76
C VAL A 67 4.63 7.09 5.06
N THR A 68 4.66 7.07 3.72
CA THR A 68 3.90 6.19 2.86
C THR A 68 4.83 5.20 2.17
N VAL A 69 4.61 3.92 2.42
CA VAL A 69 5.33 2.80 1.84
C VAL A 69 4.47 2.15 0.77
N VAL A 70 4.91 2.19 -0.47
CA VAL A 70 4.24 1.57 -1.62
C VAL A 70 4.86 0.20 -1.88
N LEU A 71 4.09 -0.87 -1.74
CA LEU A 71 4.53 -2.22 -2.05
C LEU A 71 4.26 -2.51 -3.54
N ILE A 72 5.33 -2.52 -4.33
CA ILE A 72 5.33 -2.66 -5.78
C ILE A 72 5.41 -4.15 -6.15
N GLY A 73 4.25 -4.72 -6.44
CA GLY A 73 4.07 -6.02 -7.09
C GLY A 73 4.11 -5.92 -8.62
N THR A 74 3.83 -7.03 -9.30
CA THR A 74 3.91 -7.12 -10.78
C THR A 74 2.82 -6.35 -11.52
N ASP A 75 1.73 -5.99 -10.85
CA ASP A 75 0.57 -5.31 -11.45
C ASP A 75 0.02 -4.25 -10.49
N THR A 76 0.96 -3.58 -9.80
CA THR A 76 0.73 -2.42 -8.91
C THR A 76 0.83 -1.11 -9.68
N ALA A 77 1.74 -1.03 -10.66
CA ALA A 77 1.94 0.18 -11.45
C ALA A 77 0.70 0.51 -12.32
N GLY A 78 0.34 1.79 -12.38
CA GLY A 78 -0.74 2.30 -13.26
C GLY A 78 -2.16 2.13 -12.72
N LYS A 79 -2.35 1.82 -11.42
CA LYS A 79 -3.70 1.81 -10.81
C LYS A 79 -4.08 3.19 -10.29
N LYS A 80 -5.32 3.60 -10.58
CA LYS A 80 -5.92 4.88 -10.16
C LYS A 80 -5.70 5.19 -8.68
N TRP A 81 -6.05 4.25 -7.80
CA TRP A 81 -5.99 4.46 -6.34
C TRP A 81 -4.57 4.52 -5.79
N ILE A 82 -3.64 3.74 -6.34
CA ILE A 82 -2.22 3.81 -5.94
C ILE A 82 -1.60 5.14 -6.34
N ASN A 83 -1.91 5.62 -7.56
CA ASN A 83 -1.47 6.96 -7.98
C ASN A 83 -2.09 8.05 -7.10
N TYR A 84 -3.35 7.89 -6.70
CA TYR A 84 -4.02 8.83 -5.78
C TYR A 84 -3.34 8.84 -4.41
N GLU A 85 -3.06 7.68 -3.81
CA GLU A 85 -2.34 7.57 -2.54
C GLU A 85 -0.96 8.24 -2.59
N ILE A 86 -0.20 8.01 -3.66
CA ILE A 86 1.13 8.63 -3.84
C ILE A 86 1.01 10.14 -3.97
N THR A 87 0.08 10.63 -4.80
CA THR A 87 -0.09 12.07 -5.02
C THR A 87 -0.62 12.79 -3.79
N SER A 88 -1.60 12.24 -3.09
CA SER A 88 -2.12 12.78 -1.82
C SER A 88 -1.07 12.75 -0.72
N SER A 89 -0.27 11.68 -0.64
CA SER A 89 0.83 11.58 0.32
C SER A 89 1.93 12.62 0.04
N CYS A 90 2.29 12.82 -1.24
CA CYS A 90 3.21 13.86 -1.67
C CYS A 90 2.71 15.27 -1.33
N LYS A 91 1.42 15.55 -1.58
CA LYS A 91 0.78 16.83 -1.22
C LYS A 91 0.81 17.11 0.28
N LYS A 92 0.74 16.06 1.11
CA LYS A 92 0.83 16.17 2.58
C LYS A 92 2.27 16.33 3.10
N GLY A 93 3.28 16.14 2.24
CA GLY A 93 4.68 16.18 2.65
C GLY A 93 5.13 14.92 3.38
N ASN A 94 4.44 13.80 3.21
CA ASN A 94 4.84 12.52 3.78
C ASN A 94 6.06 11.96 3.03
N GLY A 95 6.95 11.26 3.74
CA GLY A 95 8.05 10.54 3.10
C GLY A 95 7.52 9.39 2.25
N LEU A 96 8.03 9.21 1.03
CA LEU A 96 7.62 8.13 0.13
C LEU A 96 8.71 7.05 0.06
N LEU A 97 8.31 5.78 0.17
CA LEU A 97 9.21 4.63 0.04
C LEU A 97 8.57 3.57 -0.86
N GLY A 98 9.25 3.18 -1.94
CA GLY A 98 8.83 2.05 -2.78
C GLY A 98 9.56 0.77 -2.39
N ILE A 99 8.83 -0.30 -2.10
CA ILE A 99 9.40 -1.63 -1.82
C ILE A 99 8.90 -2.61 -2.88
N HIS A 100 9.83 -3.18 -3.63
CA HIS A 100 9.50 -4.21 -4.61
C HIS A 100 9.24 -5.56 -3.93
N ILE A 101 8.00 -6.03 -4.01
CA ILE A 101 7.56 -7.29 -3.38
C ILE A 101 7.34 -8.42 -4.40
N HIS A 102 7.54 -8.18 -5.69
CA HIS A 102 7.33 -9.18 -6.75
C HIS A 102 8.20 -10.45 -6.62
N GLN A 103 9.35 -10.36 -5.93
CA GLN A 103 10.22 -11.50 -5.65
C GLN A 103 9.75 -12.35 -4.46
N LEU A 104 8.79 -11.86 -3.67
CA LEU A 104 8.20 -12.64 -2.59
C LEU A 104 7.23 -13.68 -3.17
N LYS A 105 7.34 -14.90 -2.65
CA LYS A 105 6.44 -16.00 -2.98
C LYS A 105 5.00 -15.63 -2.61
N ASP A 106 4.09 -15.79 -3.57
CA ASP A 106 2.65 -15.70 -3.32
C ASP A 106 2.14 -16.96 -2.59
N LYS A 107 0.84 -17.00 -2.29
CA LYS A 107 0.15 -18.19 -1.73
C LYS A 107 0.42 -19.47 -2.53
N ASP A 108 0.60 -19.38 -3.84
CA ASP A 108 0.92 -20.49 -4.75
C ASP A 108 2.43 -20.79 -4.90
N GLN A 109 3.28 -20.23 -4.03
CA GLN A 109 4.75 -20.30 -4.11
C GLN A 109 5.39 -19.72 -5.39
N LYS A 110 4.61 -19.03 -6.22
CA LYS A 110 5.08 -18.39 -7.46
C LYS A 110 5.67 -17.02 -7.18
N THR A 111 6.78 -16.71 -7.84
CA THR A 111 7.36 -15.36 -7.92
C THR A 111 6.80 -14.63 -9.14
N GLY A 112 6.65 -13.32 -9.04
CA GLY A 112 6.18 -12.50 -10.15
C GLY A 112 7.34 -12.16 -11.10
N LEU A 113 7.17 -12.40 -12.40
CA LEU A 113 8.16 -11.98 -13.40
C LEU A 113 8.28 -10.45 -13.45
N HIS A 114 9.50 -9.94 -13.39
CA HIS A 114 9.79 -8.52 -13.45
C HIS A 114 9.44 -7.95 -14.84
N ARG A 115 8.32 -7.23 -15.00
CA ARG A 115 8.05 -6.44 -16.23
C ARG A 115 8.22 -4.96 -15.89
N LEU A 116 9.45 -4.47 -16.05
CA LEU A 116 9.82 -3.07 -15.86
C LEU A 116 9.29 -2.30 -17.08
N VAL A 117 8.20 -1.55 -16.91
CA VAL A 117 7.81 -0.51 -17.87
C VAL A 117 7.67 0.78 -17.09
N TRP A 118 8.82 1.35 -16.72
CA TRP A 118 8.88 2.75 -16.34
C TRP A 118 9.15 3.55 -17.62
N LYS A 119 8.10 4.11 -18.22
CA LYS A 119 8.25 5.23 -19.15
C LYS A 119 8.01 6.48 -18.31
N VAL A 120 9.10 7.00 -17.75
CA VAL A 120 9.12 8.40 -17.30
C VAL A 120 9.19 9.22 -18.59
N VAL A 121 8.18 10.06 -18.81
CA VAL A 121 8.24 11.20 -19.72
C VAL A 121 8.36 12.43 -18.84
#